data_AF-A0A5K0Y3P8-F1
#
_entry.id   AF-A0A5K0Y3P8-F1
#
_cell.length_a   1.000
_cell.length_b   1.000
_cell.length_c   1.000
_cell.angle_alpha   90.00
_cell.angle_beta   90.00
_cell.angle_gamma   90.00
#
_symmetry.space_group_name_H-M   'P 1'
#
loop_
_entity.id
_entity.type
_entity.pdbx_description
1 polymer ?
#
loop_
_entity_poly.entity_id
_entity_poly.type
_entity_poly.pdbx_seq_one_letter_code
_entity_poly.pdbx_strand_id
1 'polypeptide(L)' 'FVELSALLEPGKKPKTDKASILCDAIRLMNQLRSEADKLKTENGQLEENIKELK' A
#
# COMPACT_ATOMS: atom_id res chain seq x y z
N PHE A 1 11.48 -1.79 15.21
CA PHE A 1 10.07 -1.95 15.63
C PHE A 1 9.40 -0.63 15.93
N VAL A 2 9.95 0.23 16.81
CA VAL A 2 9.39 1.57 17.07
C VAL A 2 9.28 2.42 15.80
N GLU A 3 10.35 2.48 15.00
CA GLU A 3 10.33 3.19 13.70
C GLU A 3 9.28 2.64 12.75
N LEU A 4 9.21 1.31 12.58
CA LEU A 4 8.18 0.68 11.77
C LEU A 4 6.77 1.02 12.29
N SER A 5 6.54 0.99 13.60
CA SER A 5 5.25 1.40 14.15
C SER A 5 4.91 2.87 13.87
N ALA A 6 5.89 3.77 13.94
CA ALA A 6 5.69 5.19 13.64
C ALA A 6 5.36 5.41 12.14
N LEU A 7 5.94 4.58 11.26
CA LEU A 7 5.63 4.58 9.83
C LEU A 7 4.24 4.03 9.53
N LEU A 8 3.82 2.96 10.22
CA LEU A 8 2.52 2.34 10.00
C LEU A 8 1.35 3.21 10.47
N GLU A 9 1.56 4.01 11.51
CA GLU A 9 0.55 4.94 12.05
C GLU A 9 1.15 6.32 12.35
N PRO A 10 1.40 7.14 11.32
CA PRO A 10 1.96 8.47 11.50
C PRO A 10 1.11 9.33 12.43
N GLY A 11 1.75 10.07 13.34
CA GLY A 11 1.08 10.95 14.30
C GLY A 11 0.50 10.25 15.53
N LYS A 12 0.60 8.92 15.64
CA LYS A 12 0.25 8.18 16.86
C LYS A 12 1.48 7.80 17.68
N LYS A 13 1.27 7.55 18.98
CA LYS A 13 2.30 6.96 19.83
C LYS A 13 2.69 5.58 19.27
N PRO A 14 3.98 5.27 19.08
CA PRO A 14 4.41 3.98 18.56
C PRO A 14 4.00 2.82 19.47
N LYS A 15 3.54 1.73 18.85
CA LYS A 15 3.30 0.43 19.48
C LYS A 15 4.62 -0.18 19.95
N THR A 16 4.54 -1.00 20.98
CA THR A 16 5.67 -1.73 21.56
C THR A 16 5.55 -3.24 21.38
N ASP A 17 4.34 -3.76 21.18
CA ASP A 17 4.11 -5.17 20.91
C ASP A 17 4.56 -5.54 19.49
N LYS A 18 5.54 -6.45 19.38
CA LYS A 18 6.19 -6.75 18.10
C LYS A 18 5.28 -7.51 17.14
N ALA A 19 4.42 -8.39 17.66
CA ALA A 19 3.52 -9.19 16.84
C ALA A 19 2.49 -8.31 16.14
N SER A 20 1.84 -7.41 16.87
CA SER A 20 0.88 -6.45 16.30
C SER A 20 1.52 -5.54 15.26
N ILE A 21 2.74 -5.03 15.48
CA ILE A 21 3.48 -4.23 14.49
C ILE A 21 3.68 -5.01 13.18
N LEU A 22 4.07 -6.29 13.27
CA LEU A 22 4.27 -7.12 12.07
C LEU A 22 2.95 -7.43 11.36
N CYS A 23 1.89 -7.73 12.11
CA CYS A 23 0.56 -7.96 11.54
C CYS A 23 0.05 -6.73 10.78
N ASP A 24 0.21 -5.53 11.35
CA ASP A 24 -0.16 -4.28 10.69
C ASP A 24 0.69 -4.01 9.45
N ALA A 25 2.00 -4.28 9.51
CA ALA A 25 2.88 -4.14 8.35
C ALA A 25 2.46 -5.07 7.20
N ILE A 26 2.19 -6.35 7.50
CA ILE A 26 1.74 -7.32 6.50
C ILE A 26 0.42 -6.87 5.88
N ARG A 27 -0.55 -6.44 6.70
CA ARG A 27 -1.84 -5.95 6.23
C ARG A 27 -1.67 -4.76 5.29
N LEU A 28 -0.90 -3.74 5.71
CA LEU A 28 -0.68 -2.55 4.89
C LEU A 28 0.04 -2.89 3.57
N MET A 29 1.06 -3.74 3.60
CA MET A 29 1.76 -4.17 2.37
C MET A 29 0.83 -4.88 1.39
N ASN A 30 -0.07 -5.74 1.89
CA ASN A 30 -1.04 -6.42 1.02
C ASN A 30 -2.04 -5.43 0.40
N GLN A 31 -2.48 -4.42 1.16
CA GLN A 31 -3.36 -3.36 0.65
C GLN A 31 -2.65 -2.55 -0.44
N LEU A 32 -1.42 -2.08 -0.18
CA LEU A 32 -0.64 -1.30 -1.14
C LEU A 32 -0.33 -2.08 -2.42
N ARG A 33 -0.04 -3.39 -2.31
CA ARG A 33 0.17 -4.25 -3.48
C ARG A 33 -1.10 -4.35 -4.32
N SER A 34 -2.24 -4.59 -3.69
CA SER A 34 -3.53 -4.63 -4.39
C SER A 34 -3.87 -3.31 -5.08
N GLU A 35 -3.57 -2.17 -4.44
CA GLU A 35 -3.77 -0.84 -5.03
C GLU A 35 -2.84 -0.59 -6.21
N ALA A 36 -1.56 -0.96 -6.10
CA ALA A 36 -0.60 -0.86 -7.19
C ALA A 36 -0.99 -1.72 -8.41
N ASP A 37 -1.46 -2.95 -8.18
CA ASP A 37 -1.93 -3.83 -9.26
C ASP A 37 -3.16 -3.23 -9.96
N LYS A 38 -4.11 -2.70 -9.18
CA LYS A 38 -5.29 -2.02 -9.73
C LYS A 38 -4.91 -0.79 -10.57
N LEU A 39 -4.02 0.07 -10.05
CA LEU A 39 -3.53 1.25 -10.77
C LEU A 39 -2.82 0.86 -12.07
N LYS A 40 -2.04 -0.22 -12.04
CA LYS A 40 -1.37 -0.74 -13.24
C LYS A 40 -2.36 -1.21 -14.30
N THR A 41 -3.42 -1.92 -13.89
CA THR A 41 -4.49 -2.34 -14.78
C THR A 41 -5.24 -1.15 -15.37
N GLU A 42 -5.64 -0.19 -14.52
CA GLU A 42 -6.35 1.01 -14.97
C GLU A 42 -5.50 1.86 -15.93
N ASN A 43 -4.21 2.04 -15.64
CA ASN A 43 -3.30 2.74 -16.53
C ASN A 43 -3.16 2.01 -17.88
N GLY A 44 -3.03 0.67 -17.88
CA GLY A 44 -2.99 -0.12 -19.11
C GLY A 44 -4.24 0.04 -19.97
N GLN A 45 -5.42 0.03 -19.35
CA GLN A 45 -6.70 0.27 -20.04
C GLN A 45 -6.76 1.68 -20.65
N LEU A 46 -6.29 2.70 -19.91
CA LEU A 46 -6.24 4.07 -20.42
C LEU A 46 -5.28 4.21 -21.60
N GLU A 47 -4.11 3.57 -21.54
CA GLU A 47 -3.15 3.55 -22.65
C GLU A 47 -3.71 2.89 -23.91
N GLU A 48 -4.47 1.80 -23.77
CA GLU A 48 -5.17 1.15 -24.88
C GLU A 48 -6.23 2.06 -25.49
N ASN A 49 -7.10 2.65 -24.67
CA ASN A 49 -8.13 3.59 -25.13
C ASN A 49 -7.51 4.79 -25.88
N ILE A 50 -6.37 5.32 -25.41
CA ILE A 50 -5.67 6.41 -26.11
C ILE A 50 -5.17 5.98 -27.49
N LYS A 51 -4.72 4.73 -27.65
CA LYS A 51 -4.27 4.20 -28.94
C LYS A 51 -5.44 4.03 -29.91
N GLU A 52 -6.59 3.57 -29.44
CA GLU A 52 -7.79 3.40 -30.28
C GLU A 52 -8.37 4.73 -30.78
N LEU A 53 -8.17 5.81 -30.01
CA LEU A 53 -8.64 7.16 -30.35
C LEU A 53 -7.68 7.95 -31.27
N LYS A 54 -6.49 7.41 -31.58
CA LYS A 54 -5.48 8.05 -32.44
C LYS A 54 -5.46 7.43 -33.84
#